data_AF-A0A7V8RCG5-F1
#
_entry.id   AF-A0A7V8RCG5-F1
#
_cell.length_a   1.000
_cell.length_b   1.000
_cell.length_c   1.000
_cell.angle_alpha   90.00
_cell.angle_beta   90.00
_cell.angle_gamma   90.00
#
_symmetry.space_group_name_H-M   'P 1'
#
loop_
_entity.id
_entity.type
_entity.pdbx_description
1 polymer ?
#
loop_
_entity_poly.entity_id
_entity_poly.type
_entity_poly.pdbx_seq_one_letter_code
_entity_poly.pdbx_strand_id
1 'polypeptide(L)'
;MATEAMSPAGDRPRKLRTVTIGSITLAWAIFLVSIMAYQTYAYTGVMAVLAEWQFRTFDRFFPVATIALLTGLLALPLAIVLLLRLRQIGRSPVITRTEAIRRARVGQNFHIFVIAFTLLGATLLFAIGMTSVGINEKPYRLSVTAEPPADMSGLASLTATVRYDRLGYYQDRFLFLGRDLWLAPAVSKDSKSIRYLVQVRPQRARASARQTVSGYLRPRALPGGLKRLYENAGYSFTEPTYLLFRSKWDVRWPWFSAAGQLAALGIFSSVFWLLGRRQLKALNQQPEEHISSPD
;
A
#
# COMPACT_ATOMS: atom_id res chain seq x y z
N MET A 1 6.72 6.02 -70.30
CA MET A 1 7.36 5.31 -69.17
C MET A 1 7.27 6.23 -67.96
N ALA A 2 6.26 6.03 -67.12
CA ALA A 2 6.09 6.76 -65.87
C ALA A 2 6.63 5.87 -64.74
N THR A 3 7.65 6.35 -64.04
CA THR A 3 8.16 5.74 -62.80
C THR A 3 7.14 5.97 -61.70
N GLU A 4 6.39 4.93 -61.35
CA GLU A 4 5.58 4.87 -60.12
C GLU A 4 6.50 5.02 -58.90
N ALA A 5 6.28 6.11 -58.16
CA ALA A 5 6.94 6.33 -56.89
C ALA A 5 6.46 5.29 -55.87
N MET A 6 7.36 4.38 -55.50
CA MET A 6 7.19 3.41 -54.43
C MET A 6 6.87 4.13 -53.11
N SER A 7 5.64 3.99 -52.65
CA SER A 7 5.16 4.46 -51.35
C SER A 7 5.93 3.76 -50.21
N PRO A 8 6.45 4.46 -49.18
CA PRO A 8 7.19 3.84 -48.10
C PRO A 8 6.21 3.16 -47.12
N ALA A 9 5.78 1.95 -47.48
CA ALA A 9 5.16 1.01 -46.57
C ALA A 9 6.23 0.41 -45.65
N GLY A 10 6.34 0.85 -44.39
CA GLY A 10 7.28 0.18 -43.49
C GLY A 10 7.29 0.58 -42.01
N ASP A 11 6.81 1.77 -41.63
CA ASP A 11 7.16 2.30 -40.29
C ASP A 11 6.05 2.18 -39.23
N ARG A 12 4.83 1.78 -39.63
CA ARG A 12 3.67 1.63 -38.76
C ARG A 12 3.71 0.43 -37.77
N PRO A 13 4.28 -0.76 -38.08
CA PRO A 13 4.20 -1.91 -37.17
C PRO A 13 5.16 -1.83 -35.96
N ARG A 14 6.26 -1.07 -36.06
CA ARG A 14 7.25 -0.95 -34.97
C ARG A 14 6.81 0.01 -33.85
N LYS A 15 6.16 1.13 -34.19
CA LYS A 15 5.69 2.14 -33.21
C LYS A 15 4.51 1.63 -32.37
N LEU A 16 3.55 0.93 -32.96
CA LEU A 16 2.42 0.30 -32.25
C LEU A 16 2.91 -0.69 -31.17
N ARG A 17 3.88 -1.55 -31.50
CA ARG A 17 4.45 -2.53 -30.57
C ARG A 17 5.14 -1.91 -29.35
N THR A 18 5.76 -0.74 -29.48
CA THR A 18 6.46 -0.10 -28.35
C THR A 18 5.50 0.53 -27.35
N VAL A 19 4.40 1.14 -27.82
CA VAL A 19 3.32 1.64 -26.95
C VAL A 19 2.69 0.47 -26.19
N THR A 20 2.44 -0.65 -26.86
CA THR A 20 1.91 -1.86 -26.21
C THR A 20 2.86 -2.38 -25.12
N ILE A 21 4.16 -2.47 -25.39
CA ILE A 21 5.16 -2.91 -24.40
C ILE A 21 5.25 -1.92 -23.22
N GLY A 22 5.21 -0.61 -23.48
CA GLY A 22 5.18 0.41 -22.43
C GLY A 22 3.96 0.27 -21.52
N SER A 23 2.77 0.11 -22.11
CA SER A 23 1.53 -0.13 -21.35
C SER A 23 1.57 -1.43 -20.56
N ILE A 24 2.12 -2.51 -21.13
CA ILE A 24 2.29 -3.80 -20.42
C ILE A 24 3.27 -3.65 -19.26
N THR A 25 4.39 -2.96 -19.47
CA THR A 25 5.41 -2.72 -18.42
C THR A 25 4.79 -1.94 -17.26
N LEU A 26 4.00 -0.93 -17.57
CA LEU A 26 3.31 -0.11 -16.58
C LEU A 26 2.23 -0.90 -15.83
N ALA A 27 1.39 -1.64 -16.55
CA ALA A 27 0.38 -2.51 -15.94
C ALA A 27 1.02 -3.57 -15.02
N TRP A 28 2.14 -4.15 -15.45
CA TRP A 28 2.91 -5.10 -14.65
C TRP A 28 3.48 -4.46 -13.38
N ALA A 29 4.07 -3.26 -13.49
CA ALA A 29 4.57 -2.54 -12.32
C ALA A 29 3.44 -2.21 -11.33
N ILE A 30 2.28 -1.76 -11.82
CA ILE A 30 1.10 -1.49 -10.99
C ILE A 30 0.63 -2.76 -10.28
N PHE A 31 0.56 -3.89 -10.99
CA PHE A 31 0.20 -5.18 -10.43
C PHE A 31 1.17 -5.61 -9.31
N LEU A 32 2.48 -5.52 -9.56
CA LEU A 32 3.51 -5.84 -8.57
C LEU A 32 3.41 -4.95 -7.32
N VAL A 33 3.30 -3.63 -7.51
CA VAL A 33 3.13 -2.68 -6.39
C VAL A 33 1.88 -3.03 -5.58
N SER A 34 0.78 -3.39 -6.24
CA SER A 34 -0.49 -3.74 -5.58
C SER A 34 -0.35 -5.00 -4.71
N ILE A 35 0.29 -6.06 -5.24
CA ILE A 35 0.55 -7.28 -4.48
C ILE A 35 1.48 -7.02 -3.30
N MET A 36 2.56 -6.27 -3.51
CA MET A 36 3.53 -6.00 -2.44
C MET A 36 2.95 -5.08 -1.37
N ALA A 37 2.13 -4.09 -1.76
CA ALA A 37 1.38 -3.28 -0.82
C ALA A 37 0.41 -4.13 0.01
N TYR A 38 -0.31 -5.06 -0.62
CA TYR A 38 -1.17 -6.01 0.10
C TYR A 38 -0.39 -6.89 1.08
N GLN A 39 0.71 -7.52 0.64
CA GLN A 39 1.55 -8.34 1.51
C GLN A 39 2.14 -7.55 2.68
N THR A 40 2.54 -6.30 2.44
CA THR A 40 3.02 -5.37 3.46
C THR A 40 1.94 -5.08 4.49
N TYR A 41 0.74 -4.75 4.02
CA TYR A 41 -0.42 -4.45 4.85
C TYR A 41 -0.85 -5.66 5.69
N ALA A 42 -0.95 -6.83 5.06
CA ALA A 42 -1.35 -8.07 5.71
C ALA A 42 -0.23 -8.69 6.57
N TYR A 43 0.99 -8.15 6.49
CA TYR A 43 2.20 -8.73 7.09
C TYR A 43 2.37 -10.21 6.74
N THR A 44 2.33 -10.53 5.44
CA THR A 44 2.44 -11.91 4.93
C THR A 44 3.49 -12.02 3.82
N GLY A 45 3.83 -13.26 3.46
CA GLY A 45 4.66 -13.57 2.29
C GLY A 45 6.07 -13.00 2.35
N VAL A 46 6.58 -12.56 1.19
CA VAL A 46 7.95 -12.05 1.05
C VAL A 46 8.14 -10.76 1.83
N MET A 47 7.12 -9.90 1.88
CA MET A 47 7.19 -8.64 2.61
C MET A 47 7.31 -8.86 4.12
N ALA A 48 6.66 -9.87 4.69
CA ALA A 48 6.85 -10.23 6.10
C ALA A 48 8.30 -10.68 6.35
N VAL A 49 8.82 -11.60 5.53
CA VAL A 49 10.19 -12.11 5.69
C VAL A 49 11.23 -10.98 5.59
N LEU A 50 11.07 -10.07 4.63
CA LEU A 50 11.95 -8.92 4.46
C LEU A 50 11.80 -7.90 5.59
N ALA A 51 10.57 -7.59 6.01
CA ALA A 51 10.33 -6.72 7.16
C ALA A 51 11.02 -7.27 8.40
N GLU A 52 10.89 -8.57 8.61
CA GLU A 52 11.52 -9.28 9.71
C GLU A 52 13.06 -9.27 9.62
N TRP A 53 13.64 -9.46 8.45
CA TRP A 53 15.09 -9.32 8.29
C TRP A 53 15.55 -7.86 8.54
N GLN A 54 14.81 -6.87 8.06
CA GLN A 54 15.12 -5.45 8.25
C GLN A 54 15.01 -5.03 9.72
N PHE A 55 13.97 -5.46 10.43
CA PHE A 55 13.85 -5.19 11.86
C PHE A 55 15.03 -5.78 12.64
N ARG A 56 15.52 -6.99 12.29
CA ARG A 56 16.69 -7.57 12.96
C ARG A 56 17.99 -6.82 12.68
N THR A 57 18.12 -6.22 11.51
CA THR A 57 19.38 -5.61 11.06
C THR A 57 19.43 -4.11 11.36
N PHE A 58 18.29 -3.44 11.29
CA PHE A 58 18.19 -1.97 11.29
C PHE A 58 17.21 -1.43 12.35
N ASP A 59 16.59 -2.29 13.16
CA ASP A 59 15.52 -1.97 14.12
C ASP A 59 14.32 -1.22 13.53
N ARG A 60 14.19 -1.24 12.20
CA ARG A 60 13.07 -0.60 11.49
C ARG A 60 12.82 -1.27 10.15
N PHE A 61 11.61 -1.10 9.64
CA PHE A 61 11.20 -1.58 8.33
C PHE A 61 10.96 -0.40 7.37
N PHE A 62 11.46 -0.51 6.14
CA PHE A 62 11.34 0.48 5.08
C PHE A 62 10.39 -0.02 3.96
N PRO A 63 9.06 0.01 4.17
CA PRO A 63 8.10 -0.61 3.26
C PRO A 63 8.18 -0.05 1.84
N VAL A 64 8.22 1.28 1.70
CA VAL A 64 8.24 1.94 0.38
C VAL A 64 9.50 1.60 -0.41
N ALA A 65 10.67 1.66 0.24
CA ALA A 65 11.94 1.32 -0.41
C ALA A 65 11.97 -0.16 -0.82
N THR A 66 11.43 -1.04 0.01
CA THR A 66 11.37 -2.48 -0.26
C THR A 66 10.42 -2.78 -1.44
N ILE A 67 9.24 -2.17 -1.46
CA ILE A 67 8.29 -2.28 -2.58
C ILE A 67 8.94 -1.76 -3.87
N ALA A 68 9.53 -0.56 -3.84
CA ALA A 68 10.18 0.04 -5.01
C ALA A 68 11.32 -0.83 -5.55
N LEU A 69 12.17 -1.36 -4.67
CA LEU A 69 13.26 -2.25 -5.03
C LEU A 69 12.75 -3.54 -5.68
N LEU A 70 11.80 -4.23 -5.04
CA LEU A 70 11.25 -5.48 -5.57
C LEU A 70 10.49 -5.26 -6.88
N THR A 71 9.65 -4.23 -6.96
CA THR A 71 8.98 -3.86 -8.20
C THR A 71 10.00 -3.54 -9.29
N GLY A 72 11.05 -2.77 -8.99
CA GLY A 72 12.11 -2.45 -9.93
C GLY A 72 12.84 -3.68 -10.44
N LEU A 73 13.23 -4.60 -9.55
CA LEU A 73 13.88 -5.86 -9.89
C LEU A 73 12.98 -6.77 -10.75
N LEU A 74 11.71 -6.91 -10.38
CA LEU A 74 10.76 -7.77 -11.10
C LEU A 74 10.24 -7.14 -12.40
N ALA A 75 10.27 -5.81 -12.51
CA ALA A 75 9.96 -5.10 -13.75
C ALA A 75 11.20 -4.92 -14.65
N LEU A 76 12.41 -5.21 -14.14
CA LEU A 76 13.68 -4.99 -14.83
C LEU A 76 13.72 -5.58 -16.24
N PRO A 77 13.28 -6.84 -16.50
CA PRO A 77 13.36 -7.40 -17.84
C PRO A 77 12.51 -6.62 -18.85
N LEU A 78 11.28 -6.22 -18.48
CA LEU A 78 10.42 -5.41 -19.34
C LEU A 78 10.96 -3.99 -19.52
N ALA A 79 11.49 -3.40 -18.45
CA ALA A 79 12.13 -2.09 -18.49
C ALA A 79 13.34 -2.08 -19.43
N ILE A 80 14.16 -3.13 -19.43
CA ILE A 80 15.29 -3.30 -20.35
C ILE A 80 14.79 -3.39 -21.80
N VAL A 81 13.78 -4.22 -22.09
CA VAL A 81 13.21 -4.33 -23.44
C VAL A 81 12.67 -2.98 -23.92
N LEU A 82 11.99 -2.25 -23.04
CA LEU A 82 11.49 -0.91 -23.32
C LEU A 82 12.64 0.07 -23.58
N LEU A 83 13.67 0.10 -22.74
CA LEU A 83 14.86 0.96 -22.88
C LEU A 83 15.63 0.68 -24.18
N LEU A 84 15.86 -0.60 -24.51
CA LEU A 84 16.51 -1.00 -25.75
C LEU A 84 15.71 -0.53 -26.97
N ARG A 85 14.38 -0.63 -26.93
CA ARG A 85 13.52 -0.11 -27.99
C ARG A 85 13.50 1.41 -28.05
N LEU A 86 13.48 2.10 -26.91
CA LEU A 86 13.57 3.56 -26.85
C LEU A 86 14.88 4.07 -27.47
N ARG A 87 16.00 3.39 -27.18
CA ARG A 87 17.31 3.67 -27.81
C ARG A 87 17.31 3.45 -29.32
N GLN A 88 16.58 2.44 -29.81
CA GLN A 88 16.42 2.20 -31.25
C GLN A 88 15.53 3.26 -31.93
N ILE A 89 14.54 3.81 -31.22
CA ILE A 89 13.65 4.87 -31.71
C ILE A 89 14.36 6.23 -31.76
N GLY A 90 15.32 6.48 -30.87
CA GLY A 90 16.14 7.71 -30.86
C GLY A 90 17.02 7.93 -32.10
N ARG A 91 17.01 6.99 -33.07
CA ARG A 91 17.73 7.11 -34.35
C ARG A 91 16.86 7.55 -35.53
N SER A 92 15.60 7.93 -35.31
CA SER A 92 14.74 8.53 -36.34
C SER A 92 14.19 9.87 -35.86
N PRO A 93 14.62 11.01 -36.44
CA PRO A 93 14.17 12.33 -36.04
C PRO A 93 12.82 12.65 -36.68
N VAL A 94 12.09 13.58 -36.08
CA VAL A 94 10.75 14.04 -36.47
C VAL A 94 9.60 13.14 -35.98
N ILE A 95 9.19 13.37 -34.74
CA ILE A 95 7.86 12.97 -34.27
C ILE A 95 6.85 13.89 -34.96
N THR A 96 6.03 13.36 -35.86
CA THR A 96 4.96 14.14 -36.47
C THR A 96 4.00 14.66 -35.39
N ARG A 97 3.45 15.86 -35.59
CA ARG A 97 2.45 16.47 -34.68
C ARG A 97 1.30 15.51 -34.35
N THR A 98 0.83 14.75 -35.34
CA THR A 98 -0.20 13.70 -35.19
C THR A 98 0.22 12.60 -34.21
N GLU A 99 1.48 12.17 -34.24
CA GLU A 99 2.01 11.16 -33.32
C GLU A 99 2.21 11.73 -31.91
N ALA A 100 2.64 12.99 -31.79
CA ALA A 100 2.75 13.70 -30.50
C ALA A 100 1.36 13.84 -29.83
N ILE A 101 0.35 14.27 -30.59
CA ILE A 101 -1.04 14.37 -30.11
C ILE A 101 -1.58 12.99 -29.71
N ARG A 102 -1.32 11.93 -30.51
CA ARG A 102 -1.76 10.57 -30.18
C ARG A 102 -1.16 10.09 -28.87
N ARG A 103 0.15 10.24 -28.68
CA ARG A 103 0.85 9.84 -27.44
C ARG A 103 0.35 10.62 -26.23
N ALA A 104 0.18 11.93 -26.37
CA ALA A 104 -0.36 12.77 -25.31
C ALA A 104 -1.81 12.36 -24.96
N ARG A 105 -2.65 12.01 -25.94
CA ARG A 105 -4.01 11.51 -25.69
C ARG A 105 -4.02 10.14 -24.99
N VAL A 106 -3.11 9.24 -25.35
CA VAL A 106 -2.94 7.95 -24.63
C VAL A 106 -2.53 8.19 -23.18
N GLY A 107 -1.57 9.08 -22.93
CA GLY A 107 -1.18 9.47 -21.57
C GLY A 107 -2.32 10.12 -20.78
N GLN A 108 -3.13 10.97 -21.41
CA GLN A 108 -4.32 11.57 -20.80
C GLN A 108 -5.34 10.51 -20.39
N ASN A 109 -5.67 9.57 -21.28
CA ASN A 109 -6.59 8.48 -20.99
C ASN A 109 -6.07 7.59 -19.86
N PHE A 110 -4.76 7.33 -19.83
CA PHE A 110 -4.14 6.60 -18.72
C PHE A 110 -4.34 7.32 -17.39
N HIS A 111 -4.10 8.63 -17.31
CA HIS A 111 -4.34 9.38 -16.08
C HIS A 111 -5.83 9.36 -15.67
N ILE A 112 -6.77 9.48 -16.62
CA ILE A 112 -8.21 9.36 -16.33
C ILE A 112 -8.52 8.00 -15.71
N PHE A 113 -7.96 6.91 -16.27
CA PHE A 113 -8.13 5.57 -15.71
C PHE A 113 -7.57 5.46 -14.29
N VAL A 114 -6.35 5.97 -14.04
CA VAL A 114 -5.75 5.98 -12.70
C VAL A 114 -6.60 6.78 -11.72
N ILE A 115 -7.06 7.97 -12.11
CA ILE A 115 -7.93 8.82 -11.28
C ILE A 115 -9.23 8.07 -10.95
N ALA A 116 -9.91 7.51 -11.95
CA ALA A 116 -11.17 6.78 -11.74
C ALA A 116 -10.97 5.59 -10.80
N PHE A 117 -9.94 4.77 -11.03
CA PHE A 117 -9.67 3.59 -10.23
C PHE A 117 -9.29 3.94 -8.78
N THR A 118 -8.43 4.93 -8.60
CA THR A 118 -7.97 5.35 -7.26
C THR A 118 -9.09 6.03 -6.47
N LEU A 119 -9.91 6.88 -7.09
CA LEU A 119 -11.05 7.51 -6.41
C LEU A 119 -12.17 6.52 -6.10
N LEU A 120 -12.47 5.60 -7.02
CA LEU A 120 -13.44 4.53 -6.77
C LEU A 120 -12.96 3.62 -5.64
N GLY A 121 -11.69 3.20 -5.68
CA GLY A 121 -11.07 2.40 -4.62
C GLY A 121 -11.06 3.14 -3.28
N ALA A 122 -10.71 4.42 -3.26
CA ALA A 122 -10.76 5.24 -2.05
C ALA A 122 -12.18 5.30 -1.46
N THR A 123 -13.17 5.54 -2.32
CA THR A 123 -14.59 5.59 -1.92
C THR A 123 -15.06 4.25 -1.36
N LEU A 124 -14.71 3.15 -2.03
CA LEU A 124 -15.04 1.80 -1.59
C LEU A 124 -14.39 1.47 -0.24
N LEU A 125 -13.09 1.73 -0.07
CA LEU A 125 -12.39 1.48 1.19
C LEU A 125 -12.91 2.38 2.32
N PHE A 126 -13.27 3.63 2.02
CA PHE A 126 -13.90 4.52 2.97
C PHE A 126 -15.28 3.98 3.40
N ALA A 127 -16.10 3.55 2.44
CA ALA A 127 -17.39 2.93 2.72
C ALA A 127 -17.24 1.63 3.54
N ILE A 128 -16.25 0.78 3.23
CA ILE A 128 -15.90 -0.41 4.03
C ILE A 128 -15.46 0.00 5.45
N GLY A 129 -14.65 1.05 5.60
CA GLY A 129 -14.25 1.59 6.90
C GLY A 129 -15.44 2.10 7.73
N MET A 130 -16.43 2.70 7.07
CA MET A 130 -17.65 3.20 7.71
C MET A 130 -18.62 2.09 8.09
N THR A 131 -18.84 1.14 7.17
CA THR A 131 -19.78 0.03 7.33
C THR A 131 -19.21 -1.07 8.21
N SER A 132 -17.92 -1.37 8.08
CA SER A 132 -17.13 -2.39 8.81
C SER A 132 -18.02 -3.38 9.55
N VAL A 133 -18.70 -4.16 8.72
CA VAL A 133 -19.57 -5.28 9.05
C VAL A 133 -18.75 -6.27 9.89
N GLY A 134 -19.31 -6.76 11.00
CA GLY A 134 -18.63 -7.75 11.85
C GLY A 134 -17.95 -7.19 13.12
N ILE A 135 -18.17 -5.93 13.46
CA ILE A 135 -17.98 -5.49 14.85
C ILE A 135 -19.24 -5.87 15.62
N ASN A 136 -19.23 -7.05 16.23
CA ASN A 136 -20.34 -7.47 17.07
C ASN A 136 -20.44 -6.51 18.25
N GLU A 137 -21.58 -5.84 18.40
CA GLU A 137 -21.78 -4.87 19.49
C GLU A 137 -22.18 -5.57 20.80
N LYS A 138 -22.53 -6.86 20.73
CA LYS A 138 -22.72 -7.70 21.91
C LYS A 138 -21.37 -7.96 22.59
N PRO A 139 -21.18 -7.52 23.85
CA PRO A 139 -19.89 -7.62 24.51
C PRO A 139 -19.58 -9.08 24.89
N TYR A 140 -18.47 -9.59 24.38
CA TYR A 140 -17.88 -10.84 24.86
C TYR A 140 -17.22 -10.63 26.22
N ARG A 141 -17.40 -11.57 27.16
CA ARG A 141 -16.67 -11.57 28.44
C ARG A 141 -15.59 -12.65 28.36
N LEU A 142 -14.33 -12.24 28.46
CA LEU A 142 -13.17 -13.09 28.26
C LEU A 142 -12.31 -13.12 29.51
N SER A 143 -11.74 -14.29 29.79
CA SER A 143 -10.66 -14.47 30.76
C SER A 143 -9.42 -14.92 30.01
N VAL A 144 -8.23 -14.44 30.40
CA VAL A 144 -6.97 -14.85 29.75
C VAL A 144 -6.74 -16.36 29.83
N THR A 145 -7.27 -17.01 30.87
CA THR A 145 -7.13 -18.45 31.09
C THR A 145 -8.14 -19.29 30.29
N ALA A 146 -9.21 -18.67 29.78
CA ALA A 146 -10.23 -19.38 29.01
C ALA A 146 -9.85 -19.42 27.53
N GLU A 147 -10.18 -20.53 26.88
CA GLU A 147 -10.05 -20.64 25.43
C GLU A 147 -11.13 -19.80 24.74
N PRO A 148 -10.74 -18.82 23.91
CA PRO A 148 -11.73 -18.04 23.16
C PRO A 148 -12.31 -18.89 22.03
N PRO A 149 -13.61 -18.77 21.75
CA PRO A 149 -14.19 -19.23 20.50
C PRO A 149 -13.41 -18.73 19.27
N ALA A 150 -13.36 -19.57 18.23
CA ALA A 150 -12.64 -19.25 17.00
C ALA A 150 -13.17 -17.95 16.36
N ASP A 151 -12.25 -17.14 15.82
CA ASP A 151 -12.53 -15.93 15.02
C ASP A 151 -13.43 -14.85 15.68
N MET A 152 -13.33 -14.72 17.00
CA MET A 152 -13.98 -13.63 17.74
C MET A 152 -13.51 -12.24 17.30
N SER A 153 -14.45 -11.45 16.79
CA SER A 153 -14.26 -10.03 16.42
C SER A 153 -15.44 -9.21 16.95
N GLY A 154 -15.17 -8.12 17.67
CA GLY A 154 -16.22 -7.26 18.22
C GLY A 154 -15.91 -6.69 19.59
N LEU A 155 -16.92 -6.12 20.24
CA LEU A 155 -16.80 -5.57 21.58
C LEU A 155 -16.49 -6.72 22.57
N ALA A 156 -15.47 -6.55 23.39
CA ALA A 156 -15.07 -7.54 24.39
C ALA A 156 -14.58 -6.87 25.68
N SER A 157 -14.74 -7.57 26.79
CA SER A 157 -14.19 -7.24 28.10
C SER A 157 -13.29 -8.38 28.56
N LEU A 158 -12.01 -8.09 28.72
CA LEU A 158 -10.97 -9.05 29.06
C LEU A 158 -10.49 -8.83 30.49
N THR A 159 -10.61 -9.85 31.33
CA THR A 159 -10.05 -9.86 32.68
C THR A 159 -8.64 -10.47 32.65
N ALA A 160 -7.62 -9.63 32.88
CA ALA A 160 -6.22 -9.99 32.71
C ALA A 160 -5.29 -9.25 33.68
N THR A 161 -4.06 -9.73 33.85
CA THR A 161 -2.97 -8.89 34.38
C THR A 161 -2.34 -8.16 33.20
N VAL A 162 -2.53 -6.84 33.15
CA VAL A 162 -1.97 -6.01 32.07
C VAL A 162 -0.60 -5.51 32.50
N ARG A 163 0.44 -5.87 31.72
CA ARG A 163 1.84 -5.53 32.04
C ARG A 163 2.21 -4.17 31.49
N TYR A 164 1.87 -3.12 32.23
CA TYR A 164 2.19 -1.74 31.87
C TYR A 164 3.69 -1.41 31.92
N ASP A 165 4.50 -2.25 32.56
CA ASP A 165 5.95 -2.19 32.58
C ASP A 165 6.60 -2.75 31.29
N ARG A 166 5.80 -3.38 30.42
CA ARG A 166 6.26 -4.02 29.18
C ARG A 166 5.45 -3.50 27.99
N LEU A 167 5.58 -2.22 27.69
CA LEU A 167 4.89 -1.60 26.57
C LEU A 167 5.65 -1.82 25.26
N GLY A 168 4.95 -2.34 24.26
CA GLY A 168 5.38 -2.31 22.88
C GLY A 168 4.88 -1.02 22.22
N TYR A 169 5.80 -0.23 21.68
CA TYR A 169 5.47 0.93 20.86
C TYR A 169 5.56 0.54 19.38
N TYR A 170 4.49 0.82 18.64
CA TYR A 170 4.47 0.65 17.19
C TYR A 170 3.97 1.93 16.55
N GLN A 171 4.76 2.44 15.62
CA GLN A 171 4.42 3.60 14.85
C GLN A 171 4.14 3.19 13.41
N ASP A 172 2.91 3.42 12.99
CA ASP A 172 2.48 3.24 11.60
C ASP A 172 2.54 4.62 10.94
N ARG A 173 3.47 4.86 10.02
CA ARG A 173 3.54 6.11 9.25
C ARG A 173 3.53 5.77 7.78
N PHE A 174 2.58 6.35 7.05
CA PHE A 174 2.52 6.21 5.60
C PHE A 174 2.14 7.53 4.93
N LEU A 175 3.05 8.06 4.11
CA LEU A 175 2.99 9.35 3.42
C LEU A 175 2.69 10.55 4.36
N PHE A 176 1.42 10.75 4.71
CA PHE A 176 0.92 11.88 5.50
C PHE A 176 0.02 11.47 6.67
N LEU A 177 -0.29 10.17 6.78
CA LEU A 177 -1.16 9.61 7.81
C LEU A 177 -0.32 8.70 8.71
N GLY A 178 -0.51 8.84 10.01
CA GLY A 178 0.16 7.95 10.94
C GLY A 178 -0.65 7.71 12.20
N ARG A 179 -0.36 6.59 12.86
CA ARG A 179 -0.87 6.28 14.19
C ARG A 179 0.23 5.73 15.07
N ASP A 180 0.11 6.07 16.34
CA ASP A 180 0.92 5.52 17.41
C ASP A 180 0.10 4.48 18.18
N LEU A 181 0.61 3.26 18.24
CA LEU A 181 0.03 2.17 19.00
C LEU A 181 0.94 1.86 20.19
N TRP A 182 0.38 1.99 21.38
CA TRP A 182 0.98 1.52 22.62
C TRP A 182 0.25 0.26 23.02
N LEU A 183 0.94 -0.86 22.98
CA LEU A 183 0.37 -2.16 23.30
C LEU A 183 0.97 -2.66 24.60
N ALA A 184 0.14 -3.24 25.46
CA ALA A 184 0.56 -3.93 26.67
C ALA A 184 0.12 -5.39 26.59
N PRO A 185 0.95 -6.36 26.98
CA PRO A 185 0.54 -7.76 27.01
C PRO A 185 -0.41 -7.99 28.18
N ALA A 186 -1.52 -8.66 27.88
CA ALA A 186 -2.51 -9.10 28.84
C ALA A 186 -2.33 -10.61 29.06
N VAL A 187 -1.73 -10.94 30.21
CA VAL A 187 -1.31 -12.31 30.54
C VAL A 187 -1.95 -12.77 31.86
N SER A 188 -1.96 -14.08 32.09
CA SER A 188 -2.24 -14.63 33.42
C SER A 188 -1.06 -14.33 34.36
N LYS A 189 -1.30 -14.43 35.68
CA LYS A 189 -0.27 -14.19 36.70
C LYS A 189 0.97 -15.05 36.38
N ASP A 190 2.13 -14.41 36.27
CA ASP A 190 3.45 -15.01 35.97
C ASP A 190 3.62 -15.71 34.60
N SER A 191 2.62 -15.67 33.74
CA SER A 191 2.74 -16.22 32.38
C SER A 191 3.49 -15.26 31.45
N LYS A 192 4.36 -15.84 30.61
CA LYS A 192 5.01 -15.16 29.48
C LYS A 192 4.36 -15.47 28.14
N SER A 193 3.23 -16.19 28.14
CA SER A 193 2.49 -16.50 26.92
C SER A 193 1.45 -15.43 26.65
N ILE A 194 1.61 -14.70 25.54
CA ILE A 194 0.73 -13.65 25.05
C ILE A 194 -0.26 -14.25 24.06
N ARG A 195 -1.53 -14.24 24.45
CA ARG A 195 -2.66 -14.43 23.53
C ARG A 195 -3.37 -13.11 23.22
N TYR A 196 -3.38 -12.19 24.19
CA TYR A 196 -4.06 -10.92 24.10
C TYR A 196 -3.09 -9.76 24.28
N LEU A 197 -3.14 -8.81 23.36
CA LEU A 197 -2.53 -7.49 23.52
C LEU A 197 -3.63 -6.47 23.70
N VAL A 198 -3.37 -5.48 24.55
CA VAL A 198 -4.33 -4.42 24.87
C VAL A 198 -3.73 -3.09 24.44
N GLN A 199 -4.47 -2.33 23.64
CA GLN A 199 -4.09 -0.97 23.30
C GLN A 199 -4.28 -0.07 24.52
N VAL A 200 -3.20 0.56 24.98
CA VAL A 200 -3.19 1.47 26.12
C VAL A 200 -2.88 2.90 25.67
N ARG A 201 -3.11 3.87 26.56
CA ARG A 201 -2.59 5.23 26.35
C ARG A 201 -1.12 5.27 26.71
N PRO A 202 -0.32 6.14 26.07
CA PRO A 202 0.98 6.50 26.61
C PRO A 202 0.77 7.05 28.02
N GLN A 203 1.22 6.31 29.02
CA GLN A 203 1.14 6.69 30.43
C GLN A 203 2.49 6.39 31.07
N ARG A 204 2.85 7.22 32.06
CA ARG A 204 4.03 6.97 32.90
C ARG A 204 3.89 5.61 33.58
N ALA A 205 5.02 4.94 33.81
CA ALA A 205 5.12 3.59 34.32
C ALA A 205 4.06 3.30 35.41
N ARG A 206 3.03 2.55 35.04
CA ARG A 206 2.00 2.07 35.95
C ARG A 206 2.38 0.66 36.38
N ALA A 207 2.11 0.30 37.63
CA ALA A 207 2.32 -1.08 38.06
C ALA A 207 1.42 -2.03 37.26
N SER A 208 1.93 -3.23 37.00
CA SER A 208 1.14 -4.35 36.50
C SER A 208 -0.05 -4.61 37.44
N ALA A 209 -1.26 -4.61 36.90
CA ALA A 209 -2.47 -4.81 37.70
C ALA A 209 -3.43 -5.78 37.02
N ARG A 210 -4.08 -6.61 37.85
CA ARG A 210 -5.22 -7.43 37.41
C ARG A 210 -6.43 -6.53 37.30
N GLN A 211 -7.01 -6.45 36.10
CA GLN A 211 -8.13 -5.57 35.82
C GLN A 211 -8.96 -6.12 34.65
N THR A 212 -10.19 -5.62 34.55
CA THR A 212 -11.04 -5.85 33.38
C THR A 212 -10.85 -4.70 32.42
N VAL A 213 -10.38 -4.99 31.21
CA VAL A 213 -10.24 -4.00 30.14
C VAL A 213 -11.25 -4.29 29.04
N SER A 214 -12.01 -3.27 28.67
CA SER A 214 -12.99 -3.35 27.59
C SER A 214 -12.47 -2.66 26.33
N GLY A 215 -12.81 -3.20 25.17
CA GLY A 215 -12.40 -2.66 23.88
C GLY A 215 -12.95 -3.49 22.72
N TYR A 216 -12.40 -3.27 21.54
CA TYR A 216 -12.76 -3.97 20.31
C TYR A 216 -11.69 -5.01 19.99
N LEU A 217 -12.06 -6.28 20.15
CA LEU A 217 -11.21 -7.41 19.88
C LEU A 217 -11.12 -7.65 18.37
N ARG A 218 -9.91 -7.87 17.87
CA ARG A 218 -9.67 -8.30 16.49
C ARG A 218 -8.63 -9.42 16.46
N PRO A 219 -8.91 -10.54 15.79
CA PRO A 219 -7.93 -11.60 15.61
C PRO A 219 -6.87 -11.18 14.59
N ARG A 220 -5.64 -11.68 14.73
CA ARG A 220 -4.53 -11.52 13.77
C ARG A 220 -4.25 -10.06 13.40
N ALA A 221 -4.49 -9.13 14.33
CA ALA A 221 -4.31 -7.70 14.13
C ALA A 221 -2.99 -7.17 14.72
N LEU A 222 -2.05 -8.07 15.00
CA LEU A 222 -0.74 -7.71 15.52
C LEU A 222 0.05 -6.95 14.44
N PRO A 223 0.45 -5.69 14.69
CA PRO A 223 1.29 -4.97 13.74
C PRO A 223 2.68 -5.62 13.64
N GLY A 224 3.31 -5.48 12.47
CA GLY A 224 4.60 -6.09 12.17
C GLY A 224 5.72 -5.70 13.15
N GLY A 225 6.67 -6.60 13.40
CA GLY A 225 7.83 -6.37 14.28
C GLY A 225 7.55 -6.41 15.79
N LEU A 226 6.31 -6.15 16.24
CA LEU A 226 5.94 -6.25 17.65
C LEU A 226 6.07 -7.67 18.20
N LYS A 227 5.76 -8.68 17.37
CA LYS A 227 5.91 -10.09 17.76
C LYS A 227 7.33 -10.36 18.27
N ARG A 228 8.32 -9.97 17.48
CA ARG A 228 9.73 -10.13 17.84
C ARG A 228 10.18 -9.25 19.00
N LEU A 229 9.68 -8.03 19.09
CA LEU A 229 10.00 -7.16 20.23
C LEU A 229 9.64 -7.83 21.56
N TYR A 230 8.46 -8.46 21.62
CA TYR A 230 8.02 -9.21 22.80
C TYR A 230 8.76 -10.55 22.96
N GLU A 231 9.04 -11.26 21.87
CA GLU A 231 9.84 -12.50 21.91
C GLU A 231 11.24 -12.25 22.45
N ASN A 232 11.90 -11.17 22.03
CA ASN A 232 13.20 -10.74 22.56
C ASN A 232 13.13 -10.34 24.04
N ALA A 233 11.97 -9.88 24.51
CA ALA A 233 11.71 -9.64 25.94
C ALA A 233 11.35 -10.92 26.73
N GLY A 234 11.41 -12.09 26.08
CA GLY A 234 11.19 -13.40 26.68
C GLY A 234 9.72 -13.85 26.70
N TYR A 235 8.83 -13.20 25.94
CA TYR A 235 7.45 -13.65 25.78
C TYR A 235 7.31 -14.65 24.62
N SER A 236 6.28 -15.49 24.66
CA SER A 236 5.88 -16.34 23.55
C SER A 236 4.46 -15.99 23.10
N PHE A 237 4.13 -16.18 21.82
CA PHE A 237 2.78 -15.93 21.31
C PHE A 237 2.01 -17.23 21.18
N THR A 238 0.77 -17.25 21.68
CA THR A 238 -0.16 -18.35 21.45
C THR A 238 -1.14 -17.96 20.37
N GLU A 239 -1.10 -18.66 19.23
CA GLU A 239 -2.05 -18.42 18.15
C GLU A 239 -3.44 -19.03 18.48
N PRO A 240 -4.55 -18.40 18.05
CA PRO A 240 -4.60 -17.10 17.40
C PRO A 240 -4.33 -15.95 18.37
N THR A 241 -3.50 -14.99 17.95
CA THR A 241 -3.25 -13.77 18.72
C THR A 241 -4.36 -12.74 18.49
N TYR A 242 -4.83 -12.10 19.56
CA TYR A 242 -5.86 -11.06 19.51
C TYR A 242 -5.34 -9.71 20.00
N LEU A 243 -5.80 -8.65 19.34
CA LEU A 243 -5.56 -7.27 19.76
C LEU A 243 -6.87 -6.65 20.19
N LEU A 244 -6.91 -6.15 21.44
CA LEU A 244 -8.01 -5.41 22.01
C LEU A 244 -7.75 -3.91 21.80
N PHE A 245 -8.37 -3.35 20.77
CA PHE A 245 -8.32 -1.92 20.47
C PHE A 245 -9.18 -1.11 21.43
N ARG A 246 -8.76 0.12 21.74
CA ARG A 246 -9.51 0.98 22.65
C ARG A 246 -10.78 1.54 22.03
N SER A 247 -10.77 1.79 20.72
CA SER A 247 -11.88 2.41 20.02
C SER A 247 -12.19 1.75 18.68
N LYS A 248 -13.45 1.91 18.24
CA LYS A 248 -13.91 1.49 16.92
C LYS A 248 -13.10 2.17 15.81
N TRP A 249 -12.65 3.40 16.06
CA TRP A 249 -11.81 4.16 15.13
C TRP A 249 -10.43 3.50 14.93
N ASP A 250 -9.78 3.04 15.99
CA ASP A 250 -8.47 2.37 15.91
C ASP A 250 -8.53 1.08 15.07
N VAL A 251 -9.64 0.34 15.18
CA VAL A 251 -9.92 -0.86 14.38
C VAL A 251 -10.07 -0.52 12.89
N ARG A 252 -10.74 0.61 12.59
CA ARG A 252 -11.09 1.04 11.24
C ARG A 252 -9.97 1.84 10.56
N TRP A 253 -9.03 2.36 11.33
CA TRP A 253 -7.90 3.17 10.84
C TRP A 253 -7.20 2.59 9.60
N PRO A 254 -6.93 1.28 9.50
CA PRO A 254 -6.27 0.73 8.32
C PRO A 254 -7.05 1.01 7.01
N TRP A 255 -8.39 0.96 7.05
CA TRP A 255 -9.25 1.28 5.91
C TRP A 255 -9.20 2.75 5.55
N PHE A 256 -9.28 3.64 6.55
CA PHE A 256 -9.23 5.09 6.32
C PHE A 256 -7.86 5.54 5.83
N SER A 257 -6.79 4.96 6.36
CA SER A 257 -5.43 5.21 5.90
C SER A 257 -5.26 4.82 4.43
N ALA A 258 -5.69 3.61 4.06
CA ALA A 258 -5.64 3.15 2.67
C ALA A 258 -6.52 4.00 1.73
N ALA A 259 -7.73 4.38 2.17
CA ALA A 259 -8.61 5.27 1.41
C ALA A 259 -7.96 6.65 1.17
N GLY A 260 -7.35 7.23 2.21
CA GLY A 260 -6.62 8.50 2.11
C GLY A 260 -5.43 8.44 1.15
N GLN A 261 -4.69 7.32 1.15
CA GLN A 261 -3.56 7.10 0.23
C GLN A 261 -4.02 7.03 -1.23
N LEU A 262 -5.10 6.28 -1.51
CA LEU A 262 -5.67 6.21 -2.86
C LEU A 262 -6.20 7.57 -3.30
N ALA A 263 -6.88 8.31 -2.41
CA ALA A 263 -7.35 9.66 -2.71
C ALA A 263 -6.19 10.60 -3.05
N ALA A 264 -5.09 10.57 -2.28
CA ALA A 264 -3.90 11.36 -2.55
C ALA A 264 -3.27 11.02 -3.91
N LEU A 265 -3.20 9.74 -4.28
CA LEU A 265 -2.71 9.30 -5.58
C LEU A 265 -3.61 9.76 -6.73
N GLY A 266 -4.93 9.73 -6.54
CA GLY A 266 -5.90 10.26 -7.50
C GLY A 266 -5.76 11.78 -7.70
N ILE A 267 -5.60 12.54 -6.61
CA ILE A 267 -5.34 13.99 -6.65
C ILE A 267 -4.03 14.28 -7.38
N PHE A 268 -2.95 13.58 -7.04
CA PHE A 268 -1.65 13.72 -7.70
C PHE A 268 -1.77 13.45 -9.21
N SER A 269 -2.42 12.35 -9.60
CA SER A 269 -2.66 12.00 -11.00
C SER A 269 -3.53 13.04 -11.73
N SER A 270 -4.45 13.69 -11.02
CA SER A 270 -5.28 14.78 -11.57
C SER A 270 -4.45 16.01 -11.93
N VAL A 271 -3.40 16.32 -11.16
CA VAL A 271 -2.47 17.41 -11.50
C VAL A 271 -1.74 17.12 -12.83
N PHE A 272 -1.20 15.91 -13.00
CA PHE A 272 -0.54 15.53 -14.26
C PHE A 272 -1.52 15.48 -15.44
N TRP A 273 -2.75 15.04 -15.20
CA TRP A 273 -3.81 15.11 -16.19
C TRP A 273 -4.06 16.56 -16.64
N LEU A 274 -4.22 17.50 -15.71
CA LEU A 274 -4.43 18.92 -16.04
C LEU A 274 -3.25 19.53 -16.82
N LEU A 275 -2.02 19.23 -16.40
CA LEU A 275 -0.81 19.69 -17.10
C LEU A 275 -0.73 19.12 -18.53
N GLY A 276 -0.96 17.81 -18.68
CA GLY A 276 -0.98 17.19 -20.00
C GLY A 276 -2.13 17.68 -20.88
N ARG A 277 -3.28 18.06 -20.30
CA ARG A 277 -4.39 18.67 -21.03
C ARG A 277 -4.02 20.05 -21.57
N ARG A 278 -3.31 20.86 -20.78
CA ARG A 278 -2.78 22.17 -21.21
C ARG A 278 -1.80 22.00 -22.37
N GLN A 279 -0.87 21.04 -22.25
CA GLN A 279 0.08 20.73 -23.31
C GLN A 279 -0.62 20.26 -24.60
N LEU A 280 -1.63 19.38 -24.48
CA LEU A 280 -2.40 18.91 -25.63
C LEU A 280 -3.17 20.07 -26.31
N LYS A 281 -3.70 21.01 -25.53
CA LYS A 281 -4.35 22.23 -26.07
C LYS A 281 -3.36 23.11 -26.83
N ALA A 282 -2.15 23.31 -26.29
CA ALA A 282 -1.09 24.07 -26.96
C ALA A 282 -0.66 23.41 -28.28
N LEU A 283 -0.47 22.08 -28.29
CA LEU A 283 -0.14 21.32 -29.50
C LEU A 283 -1.23 21.39 -30.58
N ASN A 284 -2.50 21.46 -30.18
CA ASN A 284 -3.63 21.63 -31.11
C ASN A 284 -3.73 23.06 -31.68
N GLN A 285 -3.11 24.06 -31.06
CA GLN A 285 -3.16 25.46 -31.50
C GLN A 285 -1.99 25.87 -32.41
N GLN A 286 -0.92 25.07 -32.47
CA GLN A 286 0.22 25.34 -33.38
C GLN A 286 -0.17 25.06 -34.85
N PRO A 287 0.17 25.96 -35.81
CA PRO A 287 0.04 25.71 -37.25
C PRO A 287 0.78 24.44 -37.69
N GLU A 288 0.38 23.82 -38.80
CA GLU A 288 1.11 22.67 -39.40
C GLU A 288 2.44 23.10 -40.04
N GLU A 289 3.33 23.71 -39.28
CA GLU A 289 4.72 23.81 -39.70
C GLU A 289 5.52 22.66 -39.08
N HIS A 290 6.42 22.10 -39.88
CA HIS A 290 7.39 21.11 -39.44
C HIS A 290 8.03 21.57 -38.14
N ILE A 291 7.78 20.85 -37.05
CA ILE A 291 8.54 20.98 -35.80
C ILE A 291 9.92 20.38 -36.11
N SER A 292 10.80 21.18 -36.70
CA SER A 292 12.23 20.92 -36.74
C SER A 292 12.76 20.96 -35.31
N SER A 293 13.60 19.97 -34.98
CA SER A 293 14.32 19.90 -33.71
C SER A 293 15.19 21.16 -33.56
N PRO A 294 15.27 21.79 -32.38
CA PRO A 294 16.48 22.54 -32.06
C PRO A 294 17.63 21.53 -31.99
N ASP A 295 18.74 21.88 -32.62
CA ASP A 295 20.01 21.12 -32.59
C ASP A 295 20.54 20.92 -31.16
#